data_AF-A0A370QAY7-F1
#
_entry.id   AF-A0A370QAY7-F1
#
_cell.length_a   1.000
_cell.length_b   1.000
_cell.length_c   1.000
_cell.angle_alpha   90.00
_cell.angle_beta   90.00
_cell.angle_gamma   90.00
#
_symmetry.space_group_name_H-M   'P 1'
#
loop_
_entity.id
_entity.type
_entity.pdbx_description
1 polymer ?
#
loop_
_entity_poly.entity_id
_entity_poly.type
_entity_poly.pdbx_seq_one_letter_code
_entity_poly.pdbx_strand_id
1 'polypeptide(L)'
;MKQRALLLLIVGMVQTGFCQSNEPLDDLRLGFGINITGELQSTPGINFRIAATGGVGNYVPIARDDFGMLPAVHLGILFYNKGMLGSNLNKNYYRTTFFDFFANATFTAGAKNNTTTQELEGRFVPLYHFSDFVANPLQNTFGYSLSVGSNWLMNPDKNRASQTVGFFNVNVARRGQLSYYNDGGPVLSLFGDREDRFYTGGVVISAHFNREAYIDLVELSFHKFTGWQQYAVDAADKLQLDHIPYFNEDAFGFNQQQWKLNVTSFQQGYSGYITLYDFNALDLQDFIHFSTDFPYHPDYYAGWRVATGVSSQFKTED
;
A
#
# COMPACT_ATOMS: atom_id res chain seq x y z
N MET A 1 -28.85 -24.42 -5.97
CA MET A 1 -29.33 -23.07 -5.57
C MET A 1 -28.71 -22.04 -6.50
N LYS A 2 -29.52 -21.36 -7.33
CA LYS A 2 -29.04 -20.32 -8.25
C LYS A 2 -28.90 -19.00 -7.48
N GLN A 3 -27.69 -18.61 -7.11
CA GLN A 3 -27.43 -17.28 -6.57
C GLN A 3 -27.47 -16.27 -7.72
N ARG A 4 -28.54 -15.47 -7.75
CA ARG A 4 -28.57 -14.24 -8.56
C ARG A 4 -27.79 -13.19 -7.78
N ALA A 5 -26.49 -13.05 -8.08
CA ALA A 5 -25.71 -11.92 -7.60
C ALA A 5 -26.20 -10.67 -8.34
N LEU A 6 -26.99 -9.84 -7.65
CA LEU A 6 -27.36 -8.51 -8.11
C LEU A 6 -26.11 -7.64 -7.93
N LEU A 7 -25.40 -7.36 -9.03
CA LEU A 7 -24.24 -6.48 -9.04
C LEU A 7 -24.74 -5.04 -8.87
N LEU A 8 -24.70 -4.51 -7.65
CA LEU A 8 -25.06 -3.13 -7.38
C LEU A 8 -23.81 -2.26 -7.59
N LEU A 9 -23.69 -1.64 -8.76
CA LEU A 9 -22.62 -0.71 -9.07
C LEU A 9 -22.92 0.64 -8.37
N ILE A 10 -22.32 0.87 -7.20
CA ILE A 10 -22.39 2.17 -6.52
C ILE A 10 -21.29 3.06 -7.09
N VAL A 11 -21.64 3.91 -8.06
CA VAL A 11 -20.79 5.00 -8.52
C VAL A 11 -21.05 6.20 -7.60
N GLY A 12 -20.21 6.34 -6.58
CA GLY A 12 -20.23 7.53 -5.73
C GLY A 12 -19.49 8.67 -6.41
N MET A 13 -20.21 9.63 -7.02
CA MET A 13 -19.63 10.93 -7.35
C MET A 13 -19.58 11.77 -6.07
N VAL A 14 -18.38 11.96 -5.52
CA VAL A 14 -18.15 12.94 -4.45
C VAL A 14 -17.47 14.14 -5.09
N GLN A 15 -18.24 15.19 -5.37
CA GLN A 15 -17.69 16.49 -5.73
C GLN A 15 -17.15 17.17 -4.48
N THR A 16 -15.88 17.57 -4.49
CA THR A 16 -15.28 18.41 -3.45
C THR A 16 -14.85 19.74 -4.04
N GLY A 17 -15.24 20.84 -3.38
CA GLY A 17 -14.76 22.18 -3.67
C GLY A 17 -13.37 22.42 -3.06
N PHE A 18 -12.58 23.24 -3.76
CA PHE A 18 -11.17 23.53 -3.48
C PHE A 18 -11.03 24.86 -2.74
N CYS A 19 -10.07 24.96 -1.81
CA CYS A 19 -9.68 26.23 -1.17
C CYS A 19 -8.18 26.15 -0.82
N GLN A 20 -7.39 27.16 -1.21
CA GLN A 20 -5.93 27.25 -0.99
C GLN A 20 -5.56 28.55 -0.26
N SER A 21 -4.54 28.52 0.61
CA SER A 21 -3.84 29.69 1.17
C SER A 21 -2.70 30.16 0.26
N ASN A 22 -2.57 31.48 0.09
CA ASN A 22 -1.75 32.11 -0.96
C ASN A 22 -0.21 32.16 -0.71
N GLU A 23 0.34 31.59 0.37
CA GLU A 23 1.77 31.79 0.69
C GLU A 23 2.57 30.48 0.87
N PRO A 24 3.57 30.20 0.00
CA PRO A 24 4.46 29.04 0.12
C PRO A 24 5.50 29.21 1.24
N LEU A 25 5.74 28.16 2.01
CA LEU A 25 7.01 27.97 2.72
C LEU A 25 7.95 27.20 1.78
N ASP A 26 8.88 27.90 1.13
CA ASP A 26 9.59 27.47 -0.11
C ASP A 26 10.13 26.02 -0.17
N ASP A 27 10.47 25.40 0.97
CA ASP A 27 11.03 24.04 1.02
C ASP A 27 10.25 23.06 1.91
N LEU A 28 9.27 23.55 2.69
CA LEU A 28 8.46 22.70 3.58
C LEU A 28 7.24 22.19 2.83
N ARG A 29 6.97 20.90 2.96
CA ARG A 29 5.80 20.25 2.36
C ARG A 29 4.99 19.65 3.47
N LEU A 30 3.75 20.08 3.60
CA LEU A 30 2.78 19.41 4.44
C LEU A 30 1.73 18.78 3.53
N GLY A 31 1.00 17.85 4.10
CA GLY A 31 -0.10 17.22 3.40
C GLY A 31 -0.85 16.30 4.32
N PHE A 32 -2.16 16.30 4.16
CA PHE A 32 -3.02 15.32 4.77
C PHE A 32 -3.91 14.72 3.68
N GLY A 33 -4.24 13.44 3.82
CA GLY A 33 -5.09 12.77 2.87
C GLY A 33 -5.87 11.62 3.47
N ILE A 34 -7.00 11.32 2.82
CA ILE A 34 -7.91 10.23 3.19
C ILE A 34 -8.11 9.37 1.94
N ASN A 35 -7.91 8.07 2.04
CA ASN A 35 -8.26 7.10 1.01
C ASN A 35 -9.45 6.26 1.49
N ILE A 36 -10.58 6.35 0.80
CA ILE A 36 -11.77 5.54 1.07
C ILE A 36 -11.91 4.53 -0.06
N THR A 37 -11.98 3.26 0.30
CA THR A 37 -12.09 2.12 -0.60
C THR A 37 -13.33 1.32 -0.23
N GLY A 38 -14.16 1.00 -1.21
CA GLY A 38 -15.27 0.05 -1.06
C GLY A 38 -15.21 -1.02 -2.15
N GLU A 39 -15.33 -2.28 -1.79
CA GLU A 39 -15.33 -3.41 -2.72
C GLU A 39 -16.51 -4.37 -2.50
N LEU A 40 -16.93 -4.99 -3.60
CA LEU A 40 -17.80 -6.15 -3.61
C LEU A 40 -16.97 -7.37 -3.96
N GLN A 41 -16.96 -8.38 -3.08
CA GLN A 41 -16.31 -9.67 -3.31
C GLN A 41 -17.31 -10.74 -3.74
N SER A 42 -16.81 -11.87 -4.24
CA SER A 42 -17.62 -13.06 -4.52
C SER A 42 -18.31 -13.65 -3.27
N THR A 43 -17.83 -13.32 -2.07
CA THR A 43 -18.45 -13.67 -0.79
C THR A 43 -19.45 -12.59 -0.33
N PRO A 44 -20.54 -12.93 0.37
CA PRO A 44 -21.54 -11.96 0.81
C PRO A 44 -20.96 -10.88 1.74
N GLY A 45 -21.14 -9.61 1.39
CA GLY A 45 -20.70 -8.46 2.19
C GLY A 45 -20.26 -7.27 1.32
N ILE A 46 -20.22 -6.08 1.91
CA ILE A 46 -19.55 -4.90 1.35
C ILE A 46 -18.29 -4.68 2.17
N ASN A 47 -17.12 -4.88 1.57
CA ASN A 47 -15.89 -4.61 2.29
C ASN A 47 -15.48 -3.17 2.07
N PHE A 48 -14.83 -2.59 3.07
CA PHE A 48 -14.37 -1.22 3.03
C PHE A 48 -13.03 -1.08 3.74
N ARG A 49 -12.29 -0.06 3.33
CA ARG A 49 -11.09 0.43 4.00
C ARG A 49 -11.08 1.95 3.95
N ILE A 50 -10.76 2.56 5.08
CA ILE A 50 -10.51 3.99 5.21
C ILE A 50 -9.09 4.13 5.73
N ALA A 51 -8.24 4.83 4.98
CA ALA A 51 -6.92 5.21 5.45
C ALA A 51 -6.86 6.73 5.57
N ALA A 52 -6.34 7.24 6.68
CA ALA A 52 -6.06 8.66 6.85
C ALA A 52 -4.56 8.83 7.13
N THR A 53 -3.92 9.78 6.47
CA THR A 53 -2.46 9.94 6.50
C THR A 53 -2.09 11.40 6.47
N GLY A 54 -1.27 11.83 7.43
CA GLY A 54 -0.56 13.10 7.40
C GLY A 54 0.91 12.88 7.05
N GLY A 55 1.53 13.84 6.38
CA GLY A 55 2.94 13.82 6.06
C GLY A 55 3.58 15.19 6.14
N VAL A 56 4.86 15.21 6.51
CA VAL A 56 5.73 16.38 6.40
C VAL A 56 7.02 15.97 5.72
N GLY A 57 7.49 16.78 4.78
CA GLY A 57 8.78 16.64 4.14
C GLY A 57 9.46 17.98 3.98
N ASN A 58 10.79 17.98 3.92
CA ASN A 58 11.56 19.19 3.68
C ASN A 58 12.57 18.96 2.57
N TYR A 59 12.50 19.77 1.53
CA TYR A 59 13.47 19.71 0.44
C TYR A 59 14.79 20.33 0.88
N VAL A 60 15.89 19.65 0.57
CA VAL A 60 17.25 20.13 0.84
C VAL A 60 18.03 20.11 -0.48
N PRO A 61 18.34 21.28 -1.07
CA PRO A 61 19.18 21.35 -2.26
C PRO A 61 20.62 20.96 -1.90
N ILE A 62 21.26 20.18 -2.78
CA ILE A 62 22.64 19.69 -2.55
C ILE A 62 23.57 20.19 -3.63
N ALA A 63 23.12 20.18 -4.88
CA ALA A 63 23.88 20.72 -6.00
C ALA A 63 23.04 21.74 -6.77
N ARG A 64 23.73 22.56 -7.56
CA ARG A 64 23.11 23.62 -8.37
C ARG A 64 22.28 23.08 -9.55
N ASP A 65 22.43 21.81 -9.89
CA ASP A 65 21.78 21.17 -11.05
C ASP A 65 20.45 20.48 -10.68
N ASP A 66 19.65 21.11 -9.81
CA ASP A 66 18.37 20.60 -9.31
C ASP A 66 18.44 19.20 -8.69
N PHE A 67 19.61 18.85 -8.13
CA PHE A 67 19.81 17.65 -7.34
C PHE A 67 19.67 17.97 -5.86
N GLY A 68 18.88 17.17 -5.16
CA GLY A 68 18.64 17.37 -3.74
C GLY A 68 18.08 16.13 -3.06
N MET A 69 17.73 16.31 -1.80
CA MET A 69 17.11 15.29 -0.96
C MET A 69 15.77 15.79 -0.44
N LEU A 70 14.89 14.85 -0.11
CA LEU A 70 13.59 15.07 0.51
C LEU A 70 13.40 14.00 1.59
N PRO A 71 13.95 14.22 2.80
CA PRO A 71 13.49 13.51 3.98
C PRO A 71 12.01 13.82 4.23
N ALA A 72 11.23 12.79 4.53
CA ALA A 72 9.82 12.88 4.84
C ALA A 72 9.43 11.89 5.93
N VAL A 73 8.45 12.27 6.75
CA VAL A 73 7.80 11.38 7.70
C VAL A 73 6.30 11.39 7.46
N HIS A 74 5.68 10.23 7.61
CA HIS A 74 4.23 10.08 7.52
C HIS A 74 3.68 9.38 8.76
N LEU A 75 2.47 9.76 9.16
CA LEU A 75 1.72 9.11 10.22
C LEU A 75 0.32 8.86 9.72
N GLY A 76 -0.24 7.70 10.04
CA GLY A 76 -1.59 7.40 9.61
C GLY A 76 -2.24 6.25 10.33
N ILE A 77 -3.51 6.08 9.98
CA ILE A 77 -4.37 5.02 10.48
C ILE A 77 -5.04 4.32 9.30
N LEU A 78 -5.28 3.03 9.43
CA LEU A 78 -6.15 2.26 8.55
C LEU A 78 -7.26 1.64 9.37
N PHE A 79 -8.49 1.75 8.86
CA PHE A 79 -9.68 1.13 9.42
C PHE A 79 -10.38 0.34 8.33
N TYR A 80 -10.58 -0.95 8.53
CA TYR A 80 -11.16 -1.82 7.50
C TYR A 80 -11.93 -2.98 8.12
N ASN A 81 -12.84 -3.58 7.36
CA ASN A 81 -13.58 -4.77 7.79
C ASN A 81 -13.03 -6.06 7.15
N LYS A 82 -13.64 -7.19 7.53
CA LYS A 82 -13.33 -8.51 6.96
C LYS A 82 -13.46 -8.50 5.44
N GLY A 83 -12.53 -9.20 4.80
CA GLY A 83 -12.49 -9.40 3.35
C GLY A 83 -11.35 -8.62 2.71
N MET A 84 -11.04 -7.44 3.25
CA MET A 84 -9.86 -6.66 2.86
C MET A 84 -8.57 -7.36 3.31
N LEU A 85 -7.49 -7.19 2.54
CA LEU A 85 -6.14 -7.63 2.96
C LEU A 85 -5.81 -7.13 4.39
N GLY A 86 -5.22 -8.01 5.20
CA GLY A 86 -4.88 -7.72 6.61
C GLY A 86 -5.98 -8.08 7.61
N SER A 87 -7.18 -8.44 7.13
CA SER A 87 -8.27 -8.91 7.97
C SER A 87 -8.18 -10.41 8.24
N ASN A 88 -8.62 -10.87 9.41
CA ASN A 88 -8.69 -12.29 9.72
C ASN A 88 -9.93 -12.94 9.09
N LEU A 89 -9.72 -13.93 8.22
CA LEU A 89 -10.77 -14.62 7.49
C LEU A 89 -11.55 -15.65 8.32
N ASN A 90 -11.01 -16.12 9.45
CA ASN A 90 -11.71 -17.04 10.38
C ASN A 90 -12.81 -16.34 11.19
N LYS A 91 -12.67 -15.02 11.44
CA LYS A 91 -13.64 -14.29 12.27
C LYS A 91 -14.95 -13.98 11.51
N ASN A 92 -16.08 -13.86 12.21
CA ASN A 92 -17.38 -13.56 11.59
C ASN A 92 -17.50 -12.11 11.11
N TYR A 93 -18.05 -11.90 9.90
CA TYR A 93 -18.15 -10.60 9.20
C TYR A 93 -18.71 -9.43 10.05
N TYR A 94 -19.69 -9.70 10.91
CA TYR A 94 -20.37 -8.69 11.74
C TYR A 94 -19.59 -8.25 12.99
N ARG A 95 -18.39 -8.81 13.27
CA ARG A 95 -17.59 -8.51 14.47
C ARG A 95 -16.12 -8.21 14.18
N THR A 96 -15.80 -7.77 12.96
CA THR A 96 -14.43 -7.81 12.46
C THR A 96 -14.04 -6.53 11.75
N THR A 97 -13.98 -5.45 12.52
CA THR A 97 -13.22 -4.27 12.10
C THR A 97 -11.81 -4.38 12.64
N PHE A 98 -10.85 -3.96 11.81
CA PHE A 98 -9.44 -3.95 12.10
C PHE A 98 -8.94 -2.53 12.04
N PHE A 99 -7.92 -2.26 12.84
CA PHE A 99 -7.33 -0.95 12.98
C PHE A 99 -5.82 -1.09 12.96
N ASP A 100 -5.14 -0.41 12.04
CA ASP A 100 -3.68 -0.34 12.00
C ASP A 100 -3.25 1.12 12.18
N PHE A 101 -2.30 1.36 13.07
CA PHE A 101 -1.52 2.59 13.08
C PHE A 101 -0.23 2.35 12.31
N PHE A 102 0.23 3.36 11.57
CA PHE A 102 1.56 3.32 10.97
C PHE A 102 2.29 4.65 11.12
N ALA A 103 3.61 4.53 11.23
CA ALA A 103 4.55 5.64 11.14
C ALA A 103 5.63 5.27 10.11
N ASN A 104 5.94 6.19 9.22
CA ASN A 104 6.95 6.01 8.19
C ASN A 104 8.02 7.09 8.31
N ALA A 105 9.27 6.70 8.09
CA ALA A 105 10.33 7.60 7.71
C ALA A 105 10.86 7.22 6.31
N THR A 106 10.84 8.18 5.39
CA THR A 106 11.32 8.01 4.02
C THR A 106 12.39 9.04 3.72
N PHE A 107 13.45 8.60 3.07
CA PHE A 107 14.50 9.43 2.53
C PHE A 107 14.51 9.29 1.01
N THR A 108 14.34 10.41 0.31
CA THR A 108 14.35 10.45 -1.15
C THR A 108 15.51 11.29 -1.64
N ALA A 109 16.28 10.79 -2.59
CA ALA A 109 17.27 11.57 -3.32
C ALA A 109 16.86 11.62 -4.80
N GLY A 110 17.05 12.76 -5.45
CA GLY A 110 16.62 12.88 -6.84
C GLY A 110 17.21 14.08 -7.58
N ALA A 111 17.03 14.04 -8.90
CA ALA A 111 17.47 15.06 -9.84
C ALA A 111 16.26 15.65 -10.59
N LYS A 112 16.46 16.84 -11.17
CA LYS A 112 15.42 17.62 -11.86
C LYS A 112 14.25 17.89 -10.93
N ASN A 113 14.52 18.57 -9.84
CA ASN A 113 13.51 18.97 -8.87
C ASN A 113 12.55 20.00 -9.48
N ASN A 114 11.30 19.61 -9.69
CA ASN A 114 10.24 20.54 -10.10
C ASN A 114 9.69 21.21 -8.83
N THR A 115 10.03 22.48 -8.62
CA THR A 115 9.57 23.25 -7.44
C THR A 115 8.39 24.16 -7.75
N THR A 116 8.12 24.45 -9.02
CA THR A 116 7.04 25.37 -9.36
C THR A 116 5.68 24.67 -9.29
N THR A 117 4.69 25.37 -8.73
CA THR A 117 3.31 24.88 -8.63
C THR A 117 2.78 24.45 -10.00
N GLN A 118 3.07 25.20 -11.06
CA GLN A 118 2.61 24.90 -12.42
C GLN A 118 3.16 23.57 -12.97
N GLU A 119 4.42 23.22 -12.65
CA GLU A 119 5.03 21.95 -13.08
C GLU A 119 4.51 20.74 -12.27
N LEU A 120 4.12 20.96 -11.02
CA LEU A 120 3.52 19.93 -10.15
C LEU A 120 2.03 19.72 -10.43
N GLU A 121 1.31 20.78 -10.82
CA GLU A 121 -0.11 20.73 -11.19
C GLU A 121 -0.36 20.01 -12.52
N GLY A 122 0.59 20.10 -13.47
CA GLY A 122 0.48 19.41 -14.76
C GLY A 122 0.47 17.88 -14.64
N ARG A 123 0.99 17.33 -13.54
CA ARG A 123 0.95 15.90 -13.24
C ARG A 123 1.12 15.60 -11.75
N PHE A 124 0.09 14.99 -11.17
CA PHE A 124 0.14 14.46 -9.81
C PHE A 124 0.98 13.17 -9.76
N VAL A 125 2.09 13.24 -9.02
CA VAL A 125 2.97 12.10 -8.76
C VAL A 125 3.19 12.00 -7.26
N PRO A 126 2.54 11.05 -6.57
CA PRO A 126 2.67 10.94 -5.12
C PRO A 126 4.08 10.49 -4.74
N LEU A 127 4.51 10.90 -3.55
CA LEU A 127 5.63 10.32 -2.84
C LEU A 127 5.12 9.06 -2.15
N TYR A 128 5.22 7.91 -2.82
CA TYR A 128 4.89 6.64 -2.19
C TYR A 128 5.83 6.41 -1.00
N HIS A 129 5.26 5.93 0.10
CA HIS A 129 5.99 5.68 1.35
C HIS A 129 5.72 4.28 1.92
N PHE A 130 4.62 3.65 1.53
CA PHE A 130 4.27 2.30 1.97
C PHE A 130 3.60 1.49 0.86
N SER A 131 2.27 1.39 0.88
CA SER A 131 1.46 0.62 -0.05
C SER A 131 0.46 1.50 -0.81
N ASP A 132 -0.27 0.91 -1.74
CA ASP A 132 -1.30 1.60 -2.52
C ASP A 132 -2.64 1.77 -1.78
N PHE A 133 -2.75 1.23 -0.56
CA PHE A 133 -3.97 1.29 0.24
C PHE A 133 -3.88 2.26 1.43
N VAL A 134 -2.75 2.96 1.57
CA VAL A 134 -2.64 4.17 2.39
C VAL A 134 -2.84 5.41 1.51
N ALA A 135 -3.14 6.55 2.13
CA ALA A 135 -3.10 7.82 1.40
C ALA A 135 -1.63 8.28 1.26
N ASN A 136 -1.29 8.81 0.09
CA ASN A 136 0.01 9.41 -0.19
C ASN A 136 -0.15 10.93 -0.33
N PRO A 137 -0.12 11.70 0.79
CA PRO A 137 -0.47 13.12 0.76
C PRO A 137 0.64 14.01 0.20
N LEU A 138 1.91 13.58 0.28
CA LEU A 138 3.03 14.32 -0.28
C LEU A 138 3.24 13.98 -1.76
N GLN A 139 3.77 14.94 -2.52
CA GLN A 139 4.17 14.73 -3.91
C GLN A 139 5.68 14.54 -4.03
N ASN A 140 6.09 13.60 -4.88
CA ASN A 140 7.47 13.49 -5.31
C ASN A 140 7.71 14.64 -6.30
N THR A 141 8.73 15.47 -6.10
CA THR A 141 9.01 16.62 -6.98
C THR A 141 10.07 16.33 -8.02
N PHE A 142 10.85 15.27 -7.84
CA PHE A 142 11.97 14.96 -8.72
C PHE A 142 11.49 14.36 -10.04
N GLY A 143 12.17 14.72 -11.12
CA GLY A 143 12.10 14.04 -12.41
C GLY A 143 12.51 12.57 -12.28
N TYR A 144 13.62 12.34 -11.57
CA TYR A 144 14.15 11.01 -11.30
C TYR A 144 14.51 10.92 -9.83
N SER A 145 14.07 9.88 -9.14
CA SER A 145 14.39 9.71 -7.72
C SER A 145 14.45 8.26 -7.29
N LEU A 146 15.19 8.06 -6.21
CA LEU A 146 15.24 6.83 -5.43
C LEU A 146 14.83 7.17 -4.00
N SER A 147 13.88 6.43 -3.47
CA SER A 147 13.41 6.56 -2.10
C SER A 147 13.66 5.26 -1.35
N VAL A 148 14.13 5.37 -0.11
CA VAL A 148 14.23 4.27 0.84
C VAL A 148 13.59 4.69 2.15
N GLY A 149 13.01 3.74 2.87
CA GLY A 149 12.33 4.06 4.11
C GLY A 149 12.05 2.86 4.97
N SER A 150 11.46 3.14 6.12
CA SER A 150 10.99 2.13 7.06
C SER A 150 9.61 2.51 7.55
N ASN A 151 8.73 1.51 7.63
CA ASN A 151 7.35 1.61 8.07
C ASN A 151 7.21 0.85 9.37
N TRP A 152 6.97 1.56 10.47
CA TRP A 152 6.57 0.96 11.73
C TRP A 152 5.05 0.83 11.79
N LEU A 153 4.56 -0.38 12.03
CA LEU A 153 3.14 -0.69 12.09
C LEU A 153 2.79 -1.23 13.47
N MET A 154 1.63 -0.80 13.97
CA MET A 154 1.10 -1.21 15.25
C MET A 154 -0.39 -1.52 15.11
N ASN A 155 -0.83 -2.63 15.69
CA ASN A 155 -2.24 -3.02 15.71
C ASN A 155 -2.67 -3.25 17.18
N PRO A 156 -3.88 -2.83 17.60
CA PRO A 156 -4.37 -3.04 18.96
C PRO A 156 -4.89 -4.47 19.24
N ASP A 157 -5.04 -5.31 18.21
CA ASP A 157 -5.37 -6.74 18.33
C ASP A 157 -4.20 -7.46 18.99
N LYS A 158 -4.47 -8.15 20.10
CA LYS A 158 -3.47 -8.89 20.89
C LYS A 158 -2.79 -10.01 20.10
N ASN A 159 -3.42 -10.46 19.02
CA ASN A 159 -2.87 -11.48 18.12
C ASN A 159 -1.93 -10.86 17.05
N ARG A 160 -1.73 -9.54 17.05
CA ARG A 160 -0.86 -8.84 16.10
C ARG A 160 0.22 -8.06 16.85
N ALA A 161 1.47 -8.48 16.66
CA ALA A 161 2.63 -7.74 17.14
C ALA A 161 2.83 -6.46 16.30
N SER A 162 3.57 -5.50 16.84
CA SER A 162 4.14 -4.43 16.03
C SER A 162 5.14 -5.00 15.03
N GLN A 163 5.31 -4.30 13.92
CA GLN A 163 6.16 -4.74 12.83
C GLN A 163 6.92 -3.55 12.25
N THR A 164 8.14 -3.80 11.78
CA THR A 164 8.87 -2.83 10.95
C THR A 164 9.09 -3.40 9.55
N VAL A 165 8.71 -2.65 8.53
CA VAL A 165 8.79 -3.06 7.11
C VAL A 165 9.68 -2.10 6.34
N GLY A 166 10.65 -2.62 5.61
CA GLY A 166 11.48 -1.81 4.73
C GLY A 166 10.72 -1.37 3.48
N PHE A 167 11.04 -0.19 2.96
CA PHE A 167 10.44 0.37 1.76
C PHE A 167 11.51 0.86 0.78
N PHE A 168 11.23 0.69 -0.50
CA PHE A 168 12.02 1.18 -1.61
C PHE A 168 11.11 1.69 -2.73
N ASN A 169 11.49 2.78 -3.38
CA ASN A 169 10.82 3.27 -4.56
C ASN A 169 11.80 3.88 -5.57
N VAL A 170 11.50 3.68 -6.86
CA VAL A 170 12.15 4.35 -7.97
C VAL A 170 11.09 5.10 -8.75
N ASN A 171 11.36 6.36 -9.03
CA ASN A 171 10.54 7.20 -9.88
C ASN A 171 11.35 7.65 -11.11
N VAL A 172 10.76 7.48 -12.29
CA VAL A 172 11.41 7.76 -13.58
C VAL A 172 10.56 8.73 -14.38
N ALA A 173 11.17 9.86 -14.73
CA ALA A 173 10.59 10.94 -15.51
C ALA A 173 9.23 11.46 -15.00
N ARG A 174 8.92 11.28 -13.71
CA ARG A 174 7.57 11.50 -13.14
C ARG A 174 6.47 10.75 -13.92
N ARG A 175 6.78 9.62 -14.55
CA ARG A 175 5.85 8.87 -15.43
C ARG A 175 5.71 7.43 -15.01
N GLY A 176 6.80 6.80 -14.60
CA GLY A 176 6.77 5.45 -14.07
C GLY A 176 7.25 5.46 -12.63
N GLN A 177 6.58 4.71 -11.76
CA GLN A 177 7.15 4.34 -10.47
C GLN A 177 7.10 2.83 -10.24
N LEU A 178 8.09 2.37 -9.50
CA LEU A 178 8.15 1.03 -8.92
C LEU A 178 8.36 1.21 -7.42
N SER A 179 7.42 0.76 -6.61
CA SER A 179 7.55 0.66 -5.16
C SER A 179 7.63 -0.79 -4.75
N TYR A 180 8.48 -1.09 -3.78
CA TYR A 180 8.62 -2.41 -3.18
C TYR A 180 8.74 -2.25 -1.67
N TYR A 181 8.03 -3.07 -0.92
CA TYR A 181 8.23 -3.18 0.52
C TYR A 181 8.29 -4.64 0.92
N ASN A 182 9.02 -4.91 1.99
CA ASN A 182 9.18 -6.25 2.54
C ASN A 182 9.79 -6.14 3.94
N ASP A 183 9.44 -7.07 4.82
CA ASP A 183 9.80 -7.02 6.24
C ASP A 183 11.02 -7.86 6.62
N GLY A 184 11.45 -8.82 5.79
CA GLY A 184 12.56 -9.70 6.16
C GLY A 184 13.36 -10.41 5.06
N GLY A 185 12.89 -10.36 3.82
CA GLY A 185 13.59 -10.86 2.65
C GLY A 185 14.90 -10.14 2.34
N PRO A 186 15.73 -10.72 1.45
CA PRO A 186 17.14 -10.40 1.31
C PRO A 186 17.45 -8.96 0.86
N VAL A 187 16.50 -8.29 0.18
CA VAL A 187 16.73 -6.99 -0.45
C VAL A 187 16.55 -5.80 0.51
N LEU A 188 15.72 -5.93 1.55
CA LEU A 188 15.38 -4.83 2.48
C LEU A 188 15.61 -5.16 3.96
N SER A 189 16.41 -6.20 4.23
CA SER A 189 16.73 -6.66 5.59
C SER A 189 17.39 -5.63 6.50
N LEU A 190 17.91 -4.52 5.97
CA LEU A 190 18.46 -3.40 6.76
C LEU A 190 17.37 -2.45 7.31
N PHE A 191 16.17 -2.47 6.71
CA PHE A 191 15.09 -1.52 7.02
C PHE A 191 13.83 -2.19 7.59
N GLY A 192 13.75 -3.53 7.55
CA GLY A 192 12.71 -4.35 8.17
C GLY A 192 13.19 -5.11 9.42
N ASP A 193 12.26 -5.73 10.15
CA ASP A 193 12.54 -6.47 11.39
C ASP A 193 12.95 -7.94 11.21
N ARG A 194 12.82 -8.50 10.00
CA ARG A 194 13.21 -9.88 9.60
C ARG A 194 12.37 -11.00 10.19
N GLU A 195 11.12 -10.70 10.53
CA GLU A 195 10.24 -11.63 11.23
C GLU A 195 9.17 -12.29 10.35
N ASP A 196 9.10 -11.95 9.06
CA ASP A 196 8.23 -12.56 8.02
C ASP A 196 6.76 -12.66 8.47
N ARG A 197 6.15 -11.50 8.77
CA ARG A 197 4.83 -11.37 9.41
C ARG A 197 3.97 -10.28 8.79
N PHE A 198 2.65 -10.36 8.97
CA PHE A 198 1.66 -9.34 8.59
C PHE A 198 1.92 -8.69 7.23
N TYR A 199 2.58 -7.55 7.13
CA TYR A 199 2.92 -6.92 5.84
C TYR A 199 4.21 -7.48 5.26
N THR A 200 4.14 -8.73 4.84
CA THR A 200 5.30 -9.55 4.48
C THR A 200 5.96 -9.09 3.19
N GLY A 201 5.17 -8.70 2.18
CA GLY A 201 5.74 -8.19 0.95
C GLY A 201 4.71 -7.52 0.05
N GLY A 202 5.19 -6.62 -0.79
CA GLY A 202 4.37 -6.04 -1.84
C GLY A 202 5.17 -5.26 -2.86
N VAL A 203 4.63 -5.18 -4.07
CA VAL A 203 5.16 -4.40 -5.18
C VAL A 203 4.03 -3.57 -5.79
N VAL A 204 4.33 -2.34 -6.16
CA VAL A 204 3.40 -1.43 -6.84
C VAL A 204 4.13 -0.87 -8.06
N ILE A 205 3.53 -1.02 -9.24
CA ILE A 205 4.00 -0.43 -10.49
C ILE A 205 2.93 0.56 -10.94
N SER A 206 3.32 1.81 -11.14
CA SER A 206 2.37 2.86 -11.55
C SER A 206 2.86 3.62 -12.77
N ALA A 207 1.90 3.98 -13.62
CA ALA A 207 2.07 4.86 -14.76
C ALA A 207 1.24 6.13 -14.55
N HIS A 208 1.91 7.29 -14.57
CA HIS A 208 1.34 8.62 -14.36
C HIS A 208 1.26 9.40 -15.68
N PHE A 209 0.05 9.82 -16.02
CA PHE A 209 -0.27 10.64 -17.20
C PHE A 209 -0.52 12.08 -16.79
N ASN A 210 -0.56 12.99 -17.75
CA ASN A 210 -0.85 14.40 -17.47
C ASN A 210 -2.27 14.55 -16.93
N ARG A 211 -2.50 15.54 -16.06
CA ARG A 211 -3.79 15.79 -15.38
C ARG A 211 -4.97 16.07 -16.34
N GLU A 212 -4.68 16.43 -17.58
CA GLU A 212 -5.68 16.66 -18.64
C GLU A 212 -6.11 15.37 -19.34
N ALA A 213 -5.44 14.24 -19.06
CA ALA A 213 -5.81 12.96 -19.63
C ALA A 213 -7.12 12.46 -18.99
N TYR A 214 -7.88 11.66 -19.73
CA TYR A 214 -9.08 11.04 -19.18
C TYR A 214 -8.77 10.07 -18.03
N ILE A 215 -7.57 9.47 -18.04
CA ILE A 215 -7.00 8.61 -17.01
C ILE A 215 -5.64 9.17 -16.67
N ASP A 216 -5.42 9.46 -15.38
CA ASP A 216 -4.20 10.09 -14.87
C ASP A 216 -3.25 9.07 -14.26
N LEU A 217 -3.78 7.94 -13.79
CA LEU A 217 -3.00 6.89 -13.13
C LEU A 217 -3.54 5.52 -13.51
N VAL A 218 -2.61 4.65 -13.90
CA VAL A 218 -2.82 3.19 -13.96
C VAL A 218 -1.82 2.55 -13.02
N GLU A 219 -2.29 1.70 -12.13
CA GLU A 219 -1.48 1.09 -11.08
C GLU A 219 -1.77 -0.40 -10.99
N LEU A 220 -0.72 -1.21 -11.02
CA LEU A 220 -0.77 -2.64 -10.76
C LEU A 220 -0.01 -2.91 -9.46
N SER A 221 -0.64 -3.61 -8.52
CA SER A 221 0.00 -3.96 -7.28
C SER A 221 -0.19 -5.42 -6.91
N PHE A 222 0.80 -5.94 -6.19
CA PHE A 222 0.74 -7.19 -5.47
C PHE A 222 1.03 -6.91 -4.00
N HIS A 223 0.26 -7.51 -3.11
CA HIS A 223 0.48 -7.45 -1.68
C HIS A 223 0.20 -8.82 -1.06
N LYS A 224 1.13 -9.32 -0.27
CA LYS A 224 0.97 -10.51 0.56
C LYS A 224 0.90 -10.08 2.02
N PHE A 225 -0.03 -10.69 2.73
CA PHE A 225 -0.22 -10.51 4.15
C PHE A 225 -0.22 -11.86 4.85
N THR A 226 0.60 -12.05 5.89
CA THR A 226 0.73 -13.34 6.57
C THR A 226 0.42 -13.26 8.06
N GLY A 227 -0.04 -14.38 8.61
CA GLY A 227 -0.18 -14.59 10.04
C GLY A 227 1.17 -14.76 10.69
N TRP A 228 1.24 -14.37 11.97
CA TRP A 228 2.45 -14.51 12.76
C TRP A 228 2.22 -15.42 13.96
N GLN A 229 3.18 -16.30 14.19
CA GLN A 229 3.32 -17.04 15.42
C GLN A 229 4.80 -17.02 15.79
N GLN A 230 5.09 -16.60 17.02
CA GLN A 230 6.45 -16.46 17.50
C GLN A 230 7.26 -17.75 17.30
N TYR A 231 8.46 -17.63 16.74
CA TYR A 231 9.39 -18.72 16.41
C TYR A 231 8.92 -19.75 15.38
N ALA A 232 7.73 -19.59 14.78
CA ALA A 232 7.21 -20.61 13.85
C ALA A 232 8.03 -20.67 12.55
N VAL A 233 8.45 -19.52 12.02
CA VAL A 233 9.32 -19.41 10.83
C VAL A 233 10.69 -20.04 11.11
N ASP A 234 11.38 -19.57 12.15
CA ASP A 234 12.69 -20.10 12.55
C ASP A 234 12.68 -21.60 12.86
N ALA A 235 11.61 -22.09 13.48
CA ALA A 235 11.45 -23.51 13.79
C ALA A 235 11.22 -24.32 12.52
N ALA A 236 10.37 -23.84 11.60
CA ALA A 236 10.13 -24.50 10.31
C ALA A 236 11.42 -24.56 9.48
N ASP A 237 12.20 -23.47 9.44
CA ASP A 237 13.47 -23.40 8.72
C ASP A 237 14.49 -24.40 9.29
N LYS A 238 14.69 -24.41 10.61
CA LYS A 238 15.61 -25.34 11.28
C LYS A 238 15.18 -26.81 11.18
N LEU A 239 13.88 -27.07 11.09
CA LEU A 239 13.32 -28.41 10.91
C LEU A 239 13.25 -28.82 9.43
N GLN A 240 13.64 -27.93 8.50
CA GLN A 240 13.54 -28.13 7.05
C GLN A 240 12.12 -28.53 6.63
N LEU A 241 11.13 -27.84 7.19
CA LEU A 241 9.74 -27.98 6.77
C LEU A 241 9.50 -27.10 5.54
N ASP A 242 8.73 -27.62 4.59
CA ASP A 242 8.35 -26.83 3.41
C ASP A 242 7.50 -25.61 3.80
N HIS A 243 6.65 -25.74 4.82
CA HIS A 243 5.70 -24.71 5.22
C HIS A 243 5.69 -24.48 6.73
N ILE A 244 5.20 -23.31 7.14
CA ILE A 244 5.07 -22.94 8.55
C ILE A 244 3.84 -23.64 9.16
N PRO A 245 4.02 -24.51 10.18
CA PRO A 245 2.90 -25.16 10.85
C PRO A 245 2.28 -24.21 11.89
N TYR A 246 1.22 -23.51 11.50
CA TYR A 246 0.45 -22.68 12.43
C TYR A 246 -0.26 -23.55 13.47
N PHE A 247 0.07 -23.34 14.75
CA PHE A 247 -0.70 -23.92 15.85
C PHE A 247 -1.97 -23.09 16.12
N ASN A 248 -1.87 -21.77 15.99
CA ASN A 248 -2.99 -20.86 16.12
C ASN A 248 -3.73 -20.70 14.79
N GLU A 249 -4.93 -21.27 14.67
CA GLU A 249 -5.78 -21.12 13.49
C GLU A 249 -6.09 -19.65 13.18
N ASP A 250 -6.24 -18.79 14.19
CA ASP A 250 -6.46 -17.35 13.96
C ASP A 250 -5.28 -16.70 13.23
N ALA A 251 -4.04 -17.15 13.48
CA ALA A 251 -2.88 -16.64 12.75
C ALA A 251 -2.97 -17.04 11.27
N PHE A 252 -3.27 -18.31 10.99
CA PHE A 252 -3.45 -18.81 9.63
C PHE A 252 -4.53 -18.04 8.85
N GLY A 253 -5.60 -17.60 9.52
CA GLY A 253 -6.67 -16.77 8.96
C GLY A 253 -6.25 -15.43 8.35
N PHE A 254 -5.01 -14.98 8.58
CA PHE A 254 -4.48 -13.75 7.99
C PHE A 254 -3.79 -13.97 6.64
N ASN A 255 -3.39 -15.21 6.31
CA ASN A 255 -2.63 -15.55 5.10
C ASN A 255 -3.44 -15.25 3.85
N GLN A 256 -3.15 -14.12 3.23
CA GLN A 256 -3.86 -13.59 2.08
C GLN A 256 -2.89 -12.92 1.14
N GLN A 257 -3.22 -12.97 -0.14
CA GLN A 257 -2.55 -12.16 -1.15
C GLN A 257 -3.58 -11.44 -2.00
N GLN A 258 -3.18 -10.32 -2.59
CA GLN A 258 -3.99 -9.59 -3.56
C GLN A 258 -3.14 -9.09 -4.72
N TRP A 259 -3.66 -9.27 -5.92
CA TRP A 259 -3.29 -8.53 -7.11
C TRP A 259 -4.37 -7.49 -7.40
N LYS A 260 -4.03 -6.22 -7.51
CA LYS A 260 -4.99 -5.15 -7.79
C LYS A 260 -4.56 -4.34 -9.01
N LEU A 261 -5.47 -4.18 -9.95
CA LEU A 261 -5.33 -3.24 -11.06
C LEU A 261 -6.28 -2.06 -10.81
N ASN A 262 -5.70 -0.87 -10.64
CA ASN A 262 -6.39 0.36 -10.32
C ASN A 262 -6.24 1.38 -11.47
N VAL A 263 -7.31 2.11 -11.74
CA VAL A 263 -7.36 3.18 -12.73
C VAL A 263 -8.01 4.39 -12.08
N THR A 264 -7.35 5.54 -12.16
CA THR A 264 -7.80 6.76 -11.50
C THR A 264 -7.76 7.94 -12.47
N SER A 265 -8.81 8.77 -12.41
CA SER A 265 -8.83 10.12 -12.93
C SER A 265 -8.96 11.10 -11.77
N PHE A 266 -7.88 11.82 -11.49
CA PHE A 266 -7.86 12.87 -10.48
C PHE A 266 -8.67 14.09 -10.93
N GLN A 267 -8.66 14.42 -12.24
CA GLN A 267 -9.43 15.55 -12.76
C GLN A 267 -10.93 15.29 -12.67
N GLN A 268 -11.37 14.07 -12.99
CA GLN A 268 -12.79 13.71 -12.99
C GLN A 268 -13.27 13.19 -11.63
N GLY A 269 -12.35 12.98 -10.68
CA GLY A 269 -12.67 12.57 -9.31
C GLY A 269 -13.18 11.15 -9.17
N TYR A 270 -12.79 10.23 -10.08
CA TYR A 270 -13.18 8.82 -9.99
C TYR A 270 -11.96 7.90 -9.98
N SER A 271 -12.08 6.78 -9.26
CA SER A 271 -11.13 5.69 -9.29
C SER A 271 -11.86 4.36 -9.15
N GLY A 272 -11.46 3.39 -9.97
CA GLY A 272 -12.03 2.05 -10.00
C GLY A 272 -10.94 1.01 -10.13
N TYR A 273 -11.16 -0.16 -9.52
CA TYR A 273 -10.19 -1.25 -9.55
C TYR A 273 -10.86 -2.62 -9.62
N ILE A 274 -10.06 -3.58 -10.06
CA ILE A 274 -10.34 -5.02 -9.98
C ILE A 274 -9.24 -5.64 -9.13
N THR A 275 -9.64 -6.49 -8.19
CA THR A 275 -8.71 -7.22 -7.31
C THR A 275 -8.92 -8.71 -7.48
N LEU A 276 -7.83 -9.45 -7.55
CA LEU A 276 -7.77 -10.90 -7.50
C LEU A 276 -7.03 -11.30 -6.21
N TYR A 277 -7.75 -11.91 -5.27
CA TYR A 277 -7.20 -12.42 -4.02
C TYR A 277 -6.86 -13.90 -4.14
N ASP A 278 -5.83 -14.31 -3.41
CA ASP A 278 -5.50 -15.72 -3.13
C ASP A 278 -5.30 -16.54 -4.42
N PHE A 279 -4.61 -15.96 -5.41
CA PHE A 279 -4.30 -16.62 -6.68
C PHE A 279 -2.87 -17.15 -6.71
N ASN A 280 -2.71 -18.36 -6.17
CA ASN A 280 -1.43 -18.98 -5.84
C ASN A 280 -0.47 -19.14 -7.03
N ALA A 281 -1.00 -19.23 -8.26
CA ALA A 281 -0.17 -19.30 -9.47
C ALA A 281 0.69 -18.04 -9.71
N LEU A 282 0.38 -16.92 -9.04
CA LEU A 282 1.11 -15.65 -9.12
C LEU A 282 1.54 -15.14 -7.74
N ASP A 283 1.78 -16.04 -6.78
CA ASP A 283 2.34 -15.65 -5.50
C ASP A 283 3.83 -15.34 -5.62
N LEU A 284 4.17 -14.05 -5.61
CA LEU A 284 5.57 -13.61 -5.70
C LEU A 284 6.37 -13.95 -4.45
N GLN A 285 5.72 -14.01 -3.28
CA GLN A 285 6.41 -14.39 -2.06
C GLN A 285 6.79 -15.88 -2.14
N ASP A 286 5.84 -16.76 -2.45
CA ASP A 286 6.14 -18.20 -2.56
C ASP A 286 7.23 -18.48 -3.60
N PHE A 287 7.22 -17.77 -4.73
CA PHE A 287 8.31 -17.85 -5.71
C PHE A 287 9.69 -17.53 -5.10
N ILE A 288 9.77 -16.51 -4.23
CA ILE A 288 11.00 -16.17 -3.52
C ILE A 288 11.37 -17.31 -2.55
N HIS A 289 10.44 -17.78 -1.72
CA HIS A 289 10.69 -18.87 -0.76
C HIS A 289 11.19 -20.16 -1.43
N PHE A 290 10.57 -20.57 -2.54
CA PHE A 290 11.02 -21.73 -3.32
C PHE A 290 12.37 -21.53 -4.00
N SER A 291 12.76 -20.28 -4.28
CA SER A 291 14.06 -19.97 -4.87
C SER A 291 15.19 -19.83 -3.82
N THR A 292 14.85 -19.64 -2.54
CA THR A 292 15.80 -19.41 -1.44
C THR A 292 15.79 -20.51 -0.38
N ASP A 293 15.11 -21.63 -0.62
CA ASP A 293 14.96 -22.76 0.32
C ASP A 293 14.48 -22.33 1.72
N PHE A 294 13.53 -21.40 1.79
CA PHE A 294 12.96 -20.89 3.05
C PHE A 294 11.51 -21.34 3.21
N PRO A 295 11.00 -21.69 4.41
CA PRO A 295 9.63 -22.15 4.58
C PRO A 295 8.60 -21.12 4.08
N TYR A 296 7.57 -21.56 3.37
CA TYR A 296 6.53 -20.67 2.86
C TYR A 296 5.31 -20.56 3.79
N HIS A 297 4.52 -19.51 3.58
CA HIS A 297 3.25 -19.30 4.27
C HIS A 297 2.11 -19.98 3.52
N PRO A 298 1.50 -21.05 4.05
CA PRO A 298 0.40 -21.72 3.37
C PRO A 298 -0.78 -20.77 3.15
N ASP A 299 -1.38 -20.80 1.96
CA ASP A 299 -2.54 -19.96 1.66
C ASP A 299 -3.78 -20.39 2.43
N TYR A 300 -4.55 -19.41 2.90
CA TYR A 300 -5.78 -19.68 3.63
C TYR A 300 -6.85 -20.37 2.76
N TYR A 301 -6.98 -19.97 1.49
CA TYR A 301 -7.91 -20.56 0.54
C TYR A 301 -7.19 -21.40 -0.52
N ALA A 302 -7.75 -22.56 -0.82
CA ALA A 302 -7.33 -23.39 -1.97
C ALA A 302 -7.88 -22.86 -3.32
N GLY A 303 -8.39 -21.63 -3.36
CA GLY A 303 -9.00 -21.00 -4.53
C GLY A 303 -8.92 -19.48 -4.42
N TRP A 304 -9.46 -18.77 -5.42
CA TRP A 304 -9.30 -17.33 -5.54
C TRP A 304 -10.62 -16.57 -5.33
N ARG A 305 -10.51 -15.29 -4.96
CA ARG A 305 -11.64 -14.36 -4.86
C ARG A 305 -11.43 -13.20 -5.81
N VAL A 306 -12.48 -12.77 -6.52
CA VAL A 306 -12.44 -11.53 -7.31
C VAL A 306 -13.26 -10.46 -6.61
N ALA A 307 -12.73 -9.24 -6.63
CA ALA A 307 -13.40 -8.07 -6.16
C ALA A 307 -13.38 -6.97 -7.22
N THR A 308 -14.40 -6.14 -7.21
CA THR A 308 -14.41 -4.87 -7.93
C THR A 308 -14.77 -3.78 -6.94
N GLY A 309 -14.16 -2.61 -7.09
CA GLY A 309 -14.44 -1.53 -6.17
C GLY A 309 -14.10 -0.17 -6.71
N VAL A 310 -14.44 0.81 -5.88
CA VAL A 310 -14.13 2.22 -6.12
C VAL A 310 -13.21 2.71 -5.01
N SER A 311 -12.31 3.63 -5.36
CA SER A 311 -11.50 4.33 -4.39
C SER A 311 -11.67 5.84 -4.56
N SER A 312 -11.41 6.59 -3.51
CA SER A 312 -11.30 8.04 -3.59
C SER A 312 -10.22 8.50 -2.65
N GLN A 313 -9.27 9.28 -3.18
CA GLN A 313 -8.19 9.88 -2.41
C GLN A 313 -8.42 11.39 -2.30
N PHE A 314 -8.65 11.84 -1.08
CA PHE A 314 -8.70 13.24 -0.71
C PHE A 314 -7.30 13.69 -0.30
N LYS A 315 -6.91 14.89 -0.71
CA LYS A 315 -5.74 15.59 -0.19
C LYS A 315 -6.19 16.98 0.24
N THR A 316 -5.77 17.42 1.43
CA THR A 316 -5.86 18.84 1.80
C THR A 316 -4.67 19.57 1.18
N GLU A 317 -4.97 20.59 0.41
CA GLU A 317 -3.97 21.57 -0.03
C GLU A 317 -3.69 22.53 1.14
N ASP A 318 -2.43 22.89 1.33
CA ASP A 318 -2.05 24.01 2.22
C ASP A 318 -2.26 25.33 1.47
#